data_AF-A0A959FR29-F1
#
_entry.id   AF-A0A959FR29-F1
#
_cell.length_a   1.000
_cell.length_b   1.000
_cell.length_c   1.000
_cell.angle_alpha   90.00
_cell.angle_beta   90.00
_cell.angle_gamma   90.00
#
_symmetry.space_group_name_H-M   'P 1'
#
loop_
_entity.id
_entity.type
_entity.pdbx_description
1 polymer ?
#
loop_
_entity_poly.entity_id
_entity_poly.type
_entity_poly.pdbx_seq_one_letter_code
_entity_poly.pdbx_strand_id
1 'polypeptide(L)'
;MRHRVICMLLLFFGLCMTPVHGQRAATGEGSWRSAPARAYLQVGNKQVAGGFIKQAELALLDSLIIRYDHPEGPELTVLRYELILVAEQGDYLFFDIQGARIPASCRAQMQAMKDPIKLFIQPLRWRALQCFEQVASLVLDIR
;
A
#
# COMPACT_ATOMS: atom_id res chain seq x y z
N MET A 1 10.54 -22.57 -73.52
CA MET A 1 11.97 -22.51 -73.92
C MET A 1 12.78 -22.28 -72.64
N ARG A 2 13.53 -23.32 -72.20
CA ARG A 2 15.02 -23.38 -72.16
C ARG A 2 15.63 -22.31 -71.22
N HIS A 3 16.04 -22.72 -70.01
CA HIS A 3 17.45 -23.02 -69.61
C HIS A 3 18.31 -21.74 -69.56
N ARG A 4 19.00 -21.36 -68.48
CA ARG A 4 20.19 -22.00 -67.85
C ARG A 4 20.59 -21.22 -66.58
N VAL A 5 20.87 -21.88 -65.44
CA VAL A 5 22.21 -22.24 -64.88
C VAL A 5 22.96 -21.10 -64.17
N ILE A 6 23.01 -21.23 -62.84
CA ILE A 6 24.15 -21.16 -61.90
C ILE A 6 25.26 -20.14 -62.20
N CYS A 7 25.54 -19.25 -61.23
CA CYS A 7 26.92 -18.99 -60.82
C CYS A 7 27.02 -18.63 -59.33
N MET A 8 27.81 -19.43 -58.65
CA MET A 8 28.21 -19.38 -57.25
C MET A 8 29.33 -18.35 -57.10
N LEU A 9 29.24 -17.45 -56.10
CA LEU A 9 30.42 -16.77 -55.59
C LEU A 9 30.28 -16.53 -54.09
N LEU A 10 30.91 -17.42 -53.32
CA LEU A 10 31.32 -17.20 -51.94
C LEU A 10 32.50 -16.22 -51.95
N LEU A 11 32.36 -15.09 -51.27
CA LEU A 11 33.51 -14.28 -50.84
C LEU A 11 33.33 -13.95 -49.35
N PHE A 12 34.06 -14.73 -48.55
CA PHE A 12 34.43 -14.41 -47.18
C PHE A 12 35.36 -13.19 -47.22
N PHE A 13 34.94 -12.07 -46.63
CA PHE A 13 35.86 -11.06 -46.09
C PHE A 13 35.32 -10.66 -44.72
N GLY A 14 36.03 -11.11 -43.69
CA GLY A 14 35.85 -10.61 -42.34
C GLY A 14 36.33 -9.17 -42.26
N LEU A 15 35.46 -8.30 -41.76
CA LEU A 15 35.84 -7.06 -41.10
C LEU A 15 34.91 -6.91 -39.90
N CYS A 16 35.53 -6.85 -38.72
CA CYS A 16 34.90 -6.55 -37.44
C CYS A 16 34.05 -5.29 -37.56
N MET A 17 32.73 -5.46 -37.65
CA MET A 17 31.76 -4.42 -37.31
C MET A 17 31.32 -4.72 -35.89
N THR A 18 32.00 -4.11 -34.92
CA THR A 18 31.41 -3.87 -33.61
C THR A 18 30.11 -3.11 -33.84
N PRO A 19 28.95 -3.56 -33.30
CA PRO A 19 27.79 -2.69 -33.32
C PRO A 19 28.11 -1.46 -32.48
N VAL A 20 28.22 -0.34 -33.21
CA VAL A 20 28.22 1.02 -32.73
C VAL A 20 27.08 1.21 -31.73
N HIS A 21 27.44 1.74 -30.55
CA HIS A 21 26.60 2.49 -29.63
C HIS A 21 25.17 1.98 -29.41
N GLY A 22 25.03 1.14 -28.40
CA GLY A 22 23.98 1.32 -27.38
C GLY A 22 22.57 1.52 -27.91
N GLN A 23 22.08 0.62 -28.76
CA GLN A 23 20.66 0.32 -28.69
C GLN A 23 20.41 -0.28 -27.31
N ARG A 24 19.93 0.54 -26.37
CA ARG A 24 19.14 0.05 -25.24
C ARG A 24 17.95 -0.65 -25.90
N ALA A 25 18.10 -1.95 -26.12
CA ALA A 25 16.96 -2.82 -26.29
C ALA A 25 16.02 -2.52 -25.12
N ALA A 26 14.78 -2.19 -25.44
CA ALA A 26 13.69 -2.12 -24.48
C ALA A 26 13.46 -3.54 -23.95
N THR A 27 14.32 -3.98 -23.03
CA THR A 27 14.17 -5.21 -22.27
C THR A 27 14.42 -4.86 -20.82
N GLY A 28 13.41 -4.21 -20.28
CA GLY A 28 13.33 -3.77 -18.90
C GLY A 28 11.88 -3.48 -18.55
N GLU A 29 10.94 -4.31 -19.03
CA GLU A 29 9.74 -4.57 -18.25
C GLU A 29 10.22 -5.25 -16.96
N GLY A 30 10.77 -4.44 -16.05
CA GLY A 30 10.83 -4.80 -14.65
C GLY A 30 9.38 -4.95 -14.24
N SER A 31 8.90 -6.20 -14.18
CA SER A 31 7.71 -6.51 -13.41
C SER A 31 8.05 -6.12 -11.98
N TRP A 32 7.81 -4.86 -11.62
CA TRP A 32 7.89 -4.43 -10.26
C TRP A 32 6.81 -5.22 -9.54
N ARG A 33 7.24 -6.21 -8.76
CA ARG A 33 6.36 -6.87 -7.81
C ARG A 33 5.93 -5.76 -6.87
N SER A 34 4.71 -5.28 -7.05
CA SER A 34 4.05 -4.32 -6.19
C SER A 34 4.28 -4.76 -4.75
N ALA A 35 5.11 -4.03 -4.01
CA ALA A 35 5.31 -4.32 -2.61
C ALA A 35 3.98 -4.02 -1.91
N PRO A 36 3.33 -5.00 -1.27
CA PRO A 36 1.98 -4.82 -0.77
C PRO A 36 1.97 -3.71 0.27
N ALA A 37 1.11 -2.72 0.06
CA ALA A 37 0.89 -1.65 1.02
C ALA A 37 0.48 -2.22 2.39
N ARG A 38 0.93 -1.55 3.45
CA ARG A 38 0.64 -1.93 4.85
C ARG A 38 0.06 -0.75 5.61
N ALA A 39 -1.05 -0.99 6.31
CA ALA A 39 -1.63 -0.01 7.22
C ALA A 39 -1.09 -0.18 8.65
N TYR A 40 -0.91 0.95 9.31
CA TYR A 40 -0.49 1.07 10.70
C TYR A 40 -1.36 2.12 11.38
N LEU A 41 -1.90 1.81 12.55
CA LEU A 41 -2.48 2.80 13.45
C LEU A 41 -1.37 3.39 14.30
N GLN A 42 -1.23 4.72 14.26
CA GLN A 42 -0.34 5.47 15.15
C GLN A 42 -1.03 5.64 16.51
N VAL A 43 -0.39 5.13 17.56
CA VAL A 43 -0.84 5.14 18.95
C VAL A 43 0.27 5.77 19.80
N GLY A 44 0.17 7.06 20.08
CA GLY A 44 1.24 7.84 20.69
C GLY A 44 2.49 7.80 19.81
N ASN A 45 3.58 7.21 20.30
CA ASN A 45 4.84 7.03 19.57
C ASN A 45 4.97 5.66 18.89
N LYS A 46 3.94 4.81 18.94
CA LYS A 46 3.97 3.43 18.43
C LYS A 46 3.13 3.29 17.16
N GLN A 47 3.58 2.43 16.25
CA GLN A 47 2.81 2.00 15.08
C GLN A 47 2.33 0.55 15.25
N VAL A 48 1.03 0.32 15.01
CA VAL A 48 0.39 -0.98 15.22
C VAL A 48 -0.29 -1.44 13.92
N ALA A 49 0.14 -2.56 13.36
CA ALA A 49 -0.42 -3.15 12.14
C ALA A 49 -1.41 -4.30 12.41
N GLY A 50 -1.70 -4.58 13.68
CA GLY A 50 -2.55 -5.68 14.14
C GLY A 50 -2.20 -6.08 15.56
N GLY A 51 -2.99 -6.97 16.15
CA GLY A 51 -2.77 -7.48 17.51
C GLY A 51 -3.59 -6.73 18.55
N PHE A 52 -3.02 -6.44 19.72
CA PHE A 52 -3.75 -5.82 20.82
C PHE A 52 -3.22 -4.44 21.21
N ILE A 53 -4.12 -3.59 21.69
CA ILE A 53 -3.84 -2.35 22.41
C ILE A 53 -4.56 -2.37 23.76
N LYS A 54 -4.11 -1.56 24.71
CA LYS A 54 -4.79 -1.38 25.98
C LYS A 54 -5.93 -0.38 25.85
N GLN A 55 -6.98 -0.49 26.66
CA GLN A 55 -8.06 0.50 26.66
C GLN A 55 -7.55 1.94 26.90
N ALA A 56 -6.57 2.11 27.80
CA ALA A 56 -5.96 3.42 28.05
C ALA A 56 -5.24 4.01 26.81
N GLU A 57 -4.82 3.17 25.87
CA GLU A 57 -4.15 3.59 24.63
C GLU A 57 -5.14 4.14 23.58
N LEU A 58 -6.47 3.95 23.75
CA LEU A 58 -7.49 4.59 22.90
C LEU A 58 -7.39 6.13 22.95
N ALA A 59 -6.86 6.66 24.06
CA ALA A 59 -6.53 8.06 24.22
C ALA A 59 -5.46 8.58 23.26
N LEU A 60 -4.56 7.69 22.87
CA LEU A 60 -3.31 8.01 22.18
C LEU A 60 -3.43 7.77 20.67
N LEU A 61 -4.58 7.30 20.19
CA LEU A 61 -4.82 7.15 18.75
C LEU A 61 -4.59 8.50 18.06
N ASP A 62 -3.76 8.54 17.03
CA ASP A 62 -3.44 9.81 16.38
C ASP A 62 -3.84 9.81 14.91
N SER A 63 -3.32 8.86 14.15
CA SER A 63 -3.48 8.83 12.71
C SER A 63 -3.35 7.43 12.15
N LEU A 64 -3.92 7.24 10.97
CA LEU A 64 -3.68 6.07 10.15
C LEU A 64 -2.53 6.35 9.19
N ILE A 65 -1.56 5.45 9.16
CA ILE A 65 -0.36 5.54 8.33
C ILE A 65 -0.39 4.36 7.37
N ILE A 66 -0.29 4.65 6.08
CA ILE A 66 -0.06 3.61 5.07
C ILE A 66 1.39 3.72 4.63
N ARG A 67 2.07 2.58 4.61
CA ARG A 67 3.41 2.45 4.04
C ARG A 67 3.31 1.63 2.77
N TYR A 68 3.89 2.18 1.72
CA TYR A 68 3.96 1.58 0.41
C TYR A 68 5.38 1.82 -0.11
N ASP A 69 6.02 0.77 -0.62
CA ASP A 69 7.37 0.88 -1.17
C ASP A 69 7.24 1.08 -2.68
N HIS A 70 7.47 2.33 -3.14
CA HIS A 70 7.37 2.71 -4.55
C HIS A 70 8.62 3.47 -5.02
N PRO A 71 9.18 3.12 -6.18
CA PRO A 71 10.39 3.77 -6.70
C PRO A 71 10.22 5.25 -7.04
N GLU A 72 9.00 5.71 -7.37
CA GLU A 72 8.74 7.13 -7.72
C GLU A 72 8.47 8.03 -6.49
N GLY A 73 8.60 7.49 -5.27
CA GLY A 73 8.46 8.25 -4.04
C GLY A 73 7.08 8.14 -3.37
N PRO A 74 6.94 8.67 -2.14
CA PRO A 74 5.93 8.24 -1.18
C PRO A 74 4.67 9.11 -1.14
N GLU A 75 4.30 9.82 -2.22
CA GLU A 75 3.07 10.62 -2.16
C GLU A 75 1.84 9.72 -2.01
N LEU A 76 1.44 9.60 -0.75
CA LEU A 76 0.38 8.77 -0.25
C LEU A 76 -0.63 9.64 0.46
N THR A 77 -1.89 9.46 0.10
CA THR A 77 -2.99 10.14 0.78
C THR A 77 -3.98 9.13 1.31
N VAL A 78 -4.17 9.12 2.63
CA VAL A 78 -5.35 8.48 3.23
C VAL A 78 -6.53 9.40 2.95
N LEU A 79 -7.54 8.87 2.25
CA LEU A 79 -8.71 9.65 1.84
C LEU A 79 -9.79 9.57 2.91
N ARG A 80 -10.12 8.35 3.32
CA ARG A 80 -11.25 8.08 4.22
C ARG A 80 -11.14 6.69 4.83
N TYR A 81 -11.61 6.52 6.06
CA TYR A 81 -11.83 5.20 6.66
C TYR A 81 -12.93 5.26 7.70
N GLU A 82 -13.61 4.13 7.94
CA GLU A 82 -14.51 4.02 9.08
C GLU A 82 -13.76 3.38 10.23
N LEU A 83 -13.99 3.91 11.43
CA LEU A 83 -13.41 3.45 12.67
C LEU A 83 -14.56 2.99 13.57
N ILE A 84 -14.53 1.70 13.93
CA ILE A 84 -15.63 1.03 14.63
C ILE A 84 -15.08 0.42 15.92
N LEU A 85 -15.54 0.91 17.06
CA LEU A 85 -15.19 0.38 18.38
C LEU A 85 -16.35 -0.47 18.88
N VAL A 86 -16.08 -1.69 19.33
CA VAL A 86 -17.10 -2.63 19.83
C VAL A 86 -16.79 -2.96 21.28
N ALA A 87 -17.82 -2.92 22.14
CA ALA A 87 -17.75 -3.34 23.53
C ALA A 87 -18.26 -4.76 23.75
N GLU A 88 -17.91 -5.33 24.89
CA GLU A 88 -18.30 -6.69 25.27
C GLU A 88 -19.82 -6.89 25.29
N GLN A 89 -20.56 -5.84 25.66
CA GLN A 89 -22.03 -5.86 25.75
C GLN A 89 -22.73 -5.75 24.39
N GLY A 90 -21.96 -5.62 23.29
CA GLY A 90 -22.47 -5.49 21.93
C GLY A 90 -22.71 -4.04 21.48
N ASP A 91 -22.56 -3.05 22.37
CA ASP A 91 -22.55 -1.65 22.00
C ASP A 91 -21.40 -1.36 21.03
N TYR A 92 -21.61 -0.39 20.13
CA TYR A 92 -20.57 0.05 19.22
C TYR A 92 -20.59 1.55 18.98
N LEU A 93 -19.40 2.11 18.74
CA LEU A 93 -19.22 3.47 18.23
C LEU A 93 -18.73 3.40 16.80
N PHE A 94 -19.26 4.27 15.95
CA PHE A 94 -18.91 4.37 14.54
C PHE A 94 -18.45 5.79 14.22
N PHE A 95 -17.30 5.91 13.56
CA PHE A 95 -16.77 7.19 13.12
C PHE A 95 -16.34 7.12 11.66
N ASP A 96 -16.82 8.05 10.85
CA ASP A 96 -16.35 8.23 9.48
C ASP A 96 -15.23 9.28 9.44
N ILE A 97 -14.00 8.84 9.24
CA ILE A 97 -12.82 9.71 9.30
C ILE A 97 -12.39 10.11 7.89
N GLN A 98 -12.27 11.41 7.66
CA GLN A 98 -11.71 11.97 6.43
C GLN A 98 -10.23 12.31 6.65
N GLY A 99 -9.36 11.91 5.72
CA GLY A 99 -7.92 12.06 5.86
C GLY A 99 -7.29 11.00 6.76
N ALA A 100 -6.01 11.20 7.13
CA ALA A 100 -5.27 10.28 7.99
C ALA A 100 -5.58 10.46 9.49
N ARG A 101 -5.89 11.69 9.92
CA ARG A 101 -5.88 12.07 11.34
C ARG A 101 -7.20 11.77 12.04
N ILE A 102 -7.12 11.17 13.21
CA ILE A 102 -8.27 10.89 14.07
C ILE A 102 -8.62 12.15 14.87
N PRO A 103 -9.87 12.65 14.80
CA PRO A 103 -10.31 13.80 15.57
C PRO A 103 -10.26 13.55 17.09
N ALA A 104 -9.95 14.59 17.86
CA ALA A 104 -9.93 14.52 19.31
C ALA A 104 -11.28 14.12 19.92
N SER A 105 -12.38 14.55 19.30
CA SER A 105 -13.74 14.20 19.72
C SER A 105 -14.02 12.70 19.61
N CYS A 106 -13.52 12.03 18.57
CA CYS A 106 -13.66 10.59 18.41
C CYS A 106 -12.94 9.85 19.55
N ARG A 107 -11.72 10.30 19.90
CA ARG A 107 -10.94 9.70 21.00
C ARG A 107 -11.62 9.85 22.34
N ALA A 108 -12.17 11.02 22.63
CA ALA A 108 -12.90 11.27 23.86
C ALA A 108 -14.12 10.33 24.00
N GLN A 109 -14.87 10.12 22.91
CA GLN A 109 -16.01 9.19 22.91
C GLN A 109 -15.56 7.73 23.08
N MET A 110 -14.49 7.32 22.39
CA MET A 110 -13.93 5.98 22.51
C MET A 110 -13.42 5.66 23.93
N GLN A 111 -12.76 6.63 24.57
CA GLN A 111 -12.32 6.51 25.97
C GLN A 111 -13.49 6.35 26.94
N ALA A 112 -14.61 7.02 26.67
CA ALA A 112 -15.80 6.97 27.51
C ALA A 112 -16.58 5.65 27.36
N MET A 113 -16.29 4.87 26.32
CA MET A 113 -16.91 3.56 26.12
C MET A 113 -16.48 2.60 27.23
N LYS A 114 -17.46 1.93 27.82
CA LYS A 114 -17.23 0.92 28.84
C LYS A 114 -16.87 -0.42 28.19
N ASP A 115 -15.85 -1.09 28.72
CA ASP A 115 -15.42 -2.43 28.32
C ASP A 115 -15.27 -2.65 26.79
N PRO A 116 -14.50 -1.78 26.08
CA PRO A 116 -14.23 -1.97 24.66
C PRO A 116 -13.34 -3.20 24.44
N ILE A 117 -13.69 -4.04 23.47
CA ILE A 117 -13.00 -5.31 23.19
C ILE A 117 -12.33 -5.35 21.81
N LYS A 118 -12.82 -4.58 20.83
CA LYS A 118 -12.29 -4.59 19.47
C LYS A 118 -12.40 -3.24 18.80
N LEU A 119 -11.39 -2.92 17.99
CA LEU A 119 -11.33 -1.76 17.12
C LEU A 119 -11.13 -2.22 15.67
N PHE A 120 -12.06 -1.87 14.80
CA PHE A 120 -11.98 -2.11 13.37
C PHE A 120 -11.73 -0.80 12.64
N ILE A 121 -10.92 -0.85 11.59
CA ILE A 121 -10.69 0.24 10.66
C ILE A 121 -10.95 -0.29 9.26
N GLN A 122 -12.14 -0.02 8.71
CA GLN A 122 -12.59 -0.53 7.42
C GLN A 122 -13.85 0.22 6.95
N PRO A 123 -14.11 0.37 5.64
CA PRO A 123 -13.17 0.17 4.56
C PRO A 123 -12.14 1.31 4.54
N LEU A 124 -10.88 0.95 4.36
CA LEU A 124 -9.79 1.91 4.23
C LEU A 124 -9.66 2.38 2.77
N ARG A 125 -9.88 3.67 2.53
CA ARG A 125 -9.68 4.33 1.24
C ARG A 125 -8.43 5.20 1.27
N TRP A 126 -7.50 4.89 0.39
CA TRP A 126 -6.24 5.59 0.25
C TRP A 126 -5.80 5.56 -1.21
N ARG A 127 -4.84 6.41 -1.56
CA ARG A 127 -4.30 6.54 -2.92
C ARG A 127 -2.79 6.70 -2.85
N ALA A 128 -2.06 5.83 -3.55
CA ALA A 128 -0.71 6.14 -4.03
C ALA A 128 -0.82 6.81 -5.39
N LEU A 129 0.13 7.69 -5.76
CA LEU A 129 0.28 8.10 -7.15
C LEU A 129 0.35 6.83 -8.01
N GLN A 130 -0.63 6.67 -8.91
CA GLN A 130 -0.69 5.66 -9.98
C GLN A 130 -1.03 4.19 -9.61
N CYS A 131 -1.26 3.83 -8.35
CA CYS A 131 -1.63 2.44 -7.97
C CYS A 131 -2.79 2.38 -6.97
N PHE A 132 -3.74 1.47 -7.21
CA PHE A 132 -4.83 1.11 -6.28
C PHE A 132 -4.50 -0.25 -5.63
N GLU A 133 -3.71 -0.27 -4.56
CA GLU A 133 -3.58 -1.49 -3.75
C GLU A 133 -4.60 -1.49 -2.60
N GLN A 134 -5.14 -2.66 -2.31
CA GLN A 134 -6.21 -2.84 -1.33
C GLN A 134 -5.66 -3.27 0.02
N VAL A 135 -5.30 -2.32 0.87
CA VAL A 135 -5.46 -2.57 2.32
C VAL A 135 -6.92 -2.33 2.64
N ALA A 136 -7.69 -3.41 2.80
CA ALA A 136 -9.13 -3.32 3.03
C ALA A 136 -9.48 -2.94 4.47
N SER A 137 -8.72 -3.46 5.44
CA SER A 137 -9.05 -3.35 6.85
C SER A 137 -7.84 -3.48 7.78
N LEU A 138 -7.94 -2.91 8.97
CA LEU A 138 -7.07 -3.15 10.13
C LEU A 138 -7.95 -3.50 11.35
N VAL A 139 -7.56 -4.52 12.12
CA VAL A 139 -8.30 -4.98 13.31
C VAL A 139 -7.36 -5.07 14.50
N LEU A 140 -7.79 -4.51 15.63
CA LEU A 140 -7.08 -4.55 16.90
C LEU A 140 -7.99 -5.08 18.01
N ASP A 141 -7.48 -6.01 18.80
CA ASP A 141 -8.10 -6.42 20.06
C ASP A 141 -7.78 -5.41 21.16
N ILE A 142 -8.68 -5.26 22.12
CA ILE A 142 -8.51 -4.38 23.28
C ILE A 142 -8.47 -5.24 24.55
N ARG A 143 -7.48 -4.98 25.40
CA ARG A 143 -7.21 -5.71 26.64
C ARG A 143 -6.90 -4.78 27.82
#